data_AF-A0A7K5P1Q6-F1
#
_entry.id   AF-A0A7K5P1Q6-F1
#
_cell.length_a   1.000
_cell.length_b   1.000
_cell.length_c   1.000
_cell.angle_alpha   90.00
_cell.angle_beta   90.00
_cell.angle_gamma   90.00
#
_symmetry.space_group_name_H-M   'P 1'
#
loop_
_entity.id
_entity.type
_entity.pdbx_description
1 polymer ?
#
loop_
_entity_poly.entity_id
_entity_poly.type
_entity_poly.pdbx_seq_one_letter_code
_entity_poly.pdbx_strand_id
1 'polypeptide(L)'
;PRHVPPQACAPLWSQECGTSLYSTGLCARLDGDLRPVGTLAPTAQRCSTYMDIVIVLDGSNSIYPWYEVQNFLSNVLSKFFIGPGQIQVGVLQYGERAVQEWALGRYRTAQEVVEAAKNISRQEGRETRTALAIHRACTEAFSPEQGGRADATRLMIVVTDGESHDGEELPEALAECEKRNVTRYAIAVSATAASLPASREEAPCLSFPIPPSCQAAVGDAHASSVGVRIWPPGIATHAMSSRRVTHASPQAPIPLQHHVTTTPPPRLIQDGILFGTVGAYDWDGAVLEESRRGRIIPPRKAFQEEFPLELKNHAAYLGYAVSSLRLPGGQRLYVAGAPRFQHKGKVILFQMDTTGTVTVAQALTGEQIGSYFGSEVCVLDVDGDGVTDVLLVAAPMFLGAQSRETGRVYLYRVGQKPQDARFGYALAAVPDLNHDGFNDVVVGAPLEDGHRGAVYVYHGAPGTLLPHYKQ
;
A
#
# COMPACT_ATOMS: atom_id res chain seq x y z
N PRO A 1 2.12 38.69 12.67
CA PRO A 1 1.72 37.28 12.93
C PRO A 1 1.13 36.64 11.66
N ARG A 2 1.90 35.86 10.91
CA ARG A 2 1.36 35.12 9.76
C ARG A 2 0.68 33.86 10.30
N HIS A 3 -0.65 33.93 10.46
CA HIS A 3 -1.47 32.76 10.77
C HIS A 3 -1.31 31.74 9.63
N VAL A 4 -1.07 30.47 9.98
CA VAL A 4 -1.23 29.39 9.01
C VAL A 4 -2.72 29.32 8.68
N PRO A 5 -3.12 29.47 7.41
CA PRO A 5 -4.53 29.36 7.05
C PRO A 5 -5.07 28.00 7.51
N PRO A 6 -6.26 27.94 8.13
CA PRO A 6 -6.88 26.68 8.50
C PRO A 6 -6.96 25.76 7.28
N GLN A 7 -6.95 24.45 7.51
CA GLN A 7 -7.04 23.48 6.42
C GLN A 7 -8.09 22.44 6.80
N ALA A 8 -8.78 21.93 5.79
CA ALA A 8 -9.73 20.84 5.94
C ALA A 8 -9.36 19.75 4.95
N CYS A 9 -9.43 18.49 5.38
CA CYS A 9 -9.05 17.36 4.55
C CYS A 9 -10.12 16.29 4.55
N ALA A 10 -10.37 15.73 3.37
CA ALA A 10 -11.22 14.59 3.11
C ALA A 10 -10.32 13.40 2.73
N PRO A 11 -9.85 12.60 3.71
CA PRO A 11 -8.93 11.48 3.46
C PRO A 11 -9.55 10.36 2.61
N LEU A 12 -10.87 10.22 2.67
CA LEU A 12 -11.64 9.21 1.92
C LEU A 12 -12.15 9.73 0.58
N TRP A 13 -11.72 10.92 0.15
CA TRP A 13 -12.00 11.36 -1.21
C TRP A 13 -11.36 10.36 -2.18
N SER A 14 -12.19 9.81 -3.05
CA SER A 14 -11.83 8.71 -3.92
C SER A 14 -12.14 9.03 -5.37
N GLN A 15 -11.31 8.48 -6.25
CA GLN A 15 -11.42 8.58 -7.68
C GLN A 15 -11.52 7.16 -8.27
N GLU A 16 -12.48 6.97 -9.17
CA GLU A 16 -12.56 5.75 -9.97
C GLU A 16 -11.51 5.79 -11.10
N CYS A 17 -10.72 4.73 -11.19
CA CYS A 17 -9.82 4.46 -12.31
C CYS A 17 -10.08 3.02 -12.80
N GLY A 18 -10.91 2.86 -13.83
CA GLY A 18 -11.34 1.56 -14.34
C GLY A 18 -12.22 0.81 -13.32
N THR A 19 -11.86 -0.44 -13.01
CA THR A 19 -12.51 -1.29 -11.98
C THR A 19 -12.21 -0.85 -10.53
N SER A 20 -11.21 0.01 -10.36
CA SER A 20 -10.55 0.24 -9.08
C SER A 20 -10.86 1.62 -8.54
N LEU A 21 -11.14 1.69 -7.23
CA LEU A 21 -11.39 2.93 -6.52
C LEU A 21 -10.13 3.34 -5.74
N TYR A 22 -9.54 4.47 -6.12
CA TYR A 22 -8.32 5.01 -5.51
C TYR A 22 -8.71 6.11 -4.52
N SER A 23 -8.47 5.89 -3.23
CA SER A 23 -8.64 6.92 -2.21
C SER A 23 -7.35 7.71 -2.05
N THR A 24 -7.19 8.82 -2.76
CA THR A 24 -5.97 9.64 -2.69
C THR A 24 -6.07 10.77 -1.67
N GLY A 25 -7.27 11.01 -1.13
CA GLY A 25 -7.52 12.13 -0.23
C GLY A 25 -7.42 13.50 -0.91
N LEU A 26 -8.09 14.48 -0.32
CA LEU A 26 -8.10 15.86 -0.80
C LEU A 26 -8.04 16.81 0.39
N CYS A 27 -7.23 17.86 0.31
CA CYS A 27 -7.21 18.92 1.30
C CYS A 27 -7.52 20.27 0.67
N ALA A 28 -8.21 21.14 1.39
CA ALA A 28 -8.43 22.53 1.03
C ALA A 28 -7.81 23.45 2.08
N ARG A 29 -7.01 24.43 1.65
CA ARG A 29 -6.62 25.56 2.48
C ARG A 29 -7.79 26.53 2.56
N LEU A 30 -8.05 27.03 3.75
CA LEU A 30 -9.15 27.90 4.07
C LEU A 30 -8.64 29.30 4.43
N ASP A 31 -9.37 30.33 4.05
CA ASP A 31 -9.10 31.70 4.49
C ASP A 31 -9.65 31.97 5.91
N GLY A 32 -9.57 33.23 6.35
CA GLY A 32 -10.08 33.65 7.66
C GLY A 32 -11.60 33.49 7.83
N ASP A 33 -12.34 33.38 6.72
CA ASP A 33 -13.80 33.18 6.68
C ASP A 33 -14.17 31.71 6.44
N LEU A 34 -13.22 30.79 6.59
CA LEU A 34 -13.36 29.35 6.34
C LEU A 34 -13.73 29.00 4.88
N ARG A 35 -13.40 29.87 3.91
CA ARG A 35 -13.64 29.59 2.49
C ARG A 35 -12.42 28.94 1.85
N PRO A 36 -12.61 27.94 0.98
CA PRO A 36 -11.49 27.29 0.30
C PRO A 36 -10.81 28.25 -0.68
N VAL A 37 -9.53 28.53 -0.43
CA VAL A 37 -8.66 29.38 -1.27
C VAL A 37 -7.71 28.58 -2.15
N GLY A 38 -7.58 27.28 -1.91
CA GLY A 38 -6.83 26.39 -2.79
C GLY A 38 -6.87 24.95 -2.34
N THR A 39 -6.74 24.05 -3.31
CA THR A 39 -6.84 22.61 -3.11
C THR A 39 -5.48 21.94 -3.25
N LEU A 40 -5.22 20.96 -2.41
CA LEU A 40 -4.02 20.15 -2.35
C LEU A 40 -4.44 18.69 -2.40
N ALA A 41 -4.03 17.98 -3.46
CA ALA A 41 -4.22 16.55 -3.61
C ALA A 41 -2.82 15.91 -3.72
N PRO A 42 -2.10 15.74 -2.59
CA PRO A 42 -0.67 15.46 -2.61
C PRO A 42 -0.30 14.07 -3.16
N THR A 43 -1.28 13.21 -3.38
CA THR A 43 -1.07 11.88 -3.96
C THR A 43 -2.11 11.54 -5.02
N ALA A 44 -2.83 12.56 -5.53
CA ALA A 44 -3.70 12.37 -6.68
C ALA A 44 -2.85 11.90 -7.86
N GLN A 45 -2.90 10.61 -8.11
CA GLN A 45 -2.30 10.01 -9.28
C GLN A 45 -3.29 10.21 -10.43
N ARG A 46 -2.82 10.80 -11.54
CA ARG A 46 -3.58 10.66 -12.80
C ARG A 46 -3.69 9.16 -13.05
N CYS A 47 -4.89 8.62 -13.24
CA CYS A 47 -5.11 7.20 -13.52
C CYS A 47 -4.08 6.73 -14.56
N SER A 48 -3.03 6.06 -14.10
CA SER A 48 -1.87 5.75 -14.92
C SER A 48 -1.94 4.27 -15.23
N THR A 49 -2.77 3.91 -16.21
CA THR A 49 -2.59 2.76 -17.11
C THR A 49 -3.83 2.62 -17.99
N TYR A 50 -3.78 3.28 -19.14
CA TYR A 50 -4.52 2.81 -20.30
C TYR A 50 -3.96 1.42 -20.67
N MET A 51 -4.80 0.47 -21.05
CA MET A 51 -4.35 -0.88 -21.41
C MET A 51 -4.84 -1.24 -22.81
N ASP A 52 -3.95 -1.76 -23.63
CA ASP A 52 -4.28 -2.32 -24.93
C ASP A 52 -4.23 -3.83 -24.81
N ILE A 53 -5.35 -4.49 -25.06
CA ILE A 53 -5.47 -5.94 -25.01
C ILE A 53 -5.65 -6.46 -26.44
N VAL A 54 -4.74 -7.33 -26.90
CA VAL A 54 -4.93 -8.07 -28.15
C VAL A 54 -5.17 -9.53 -27.81
N ILE A 55 -6.34 -10.04 -28.20
CA ILE A 55 -6.65 -11.47 -28.08
C ILE A 55 -6.20 -12.15 -29.37
N VAL A 56 -5.30 -13.13 -29.22
CA VAL A 56 -4.82 -13.99 -30.30
C VAL A 56 -5.61 -15.29 -30.23
N LEU A 57 -6.58 -15.44 -31.13
CA LEU A 57 -7.65 -16.41 -31.06
C LEU A 57 -7.44 -17.54 -32.07
N ASP A 58 -7.29 -18.77 -31.58
CA ASP A 58 -7.21 -19.95 -32.43
C ASP A 58 -8.56 -20.23 -33.09
N GLY A 59 -8.58 -20.16 -34.42
CA GLY A 59 -9.72 -20.42 -35.31
C GLY A 59 -9.52 -21.67 -36.16
N SER A 60 -8.59 -22.55 -35.79
CA SER A 60 -8.30 -23.80 -36.50
C SER A 60 -9.45 -24.82 -36.44
N ASN A 61 -9.30 -25.93 -37.17
CA ASN A 61 -10.29 -27.01 -37.24
C ASN A 61 -10.40 -27.88 -35.97
N SER A 62 -9.41 -27.84 -35.09
CA SER A 62 -9.45 -28.56 -33.82
C SER A 62 -10.31 -27.84 -32.76
N ILE A 63 -10.47 -26.51 -32.91
CA ILE A 63 -11.36 -25.68 -32.09
C ILE A 63 -12.83 -25.93 -32.48
N TYR A 64 -13.41 -26.95 -31.86
CA TYR A 64 -14.82 -27.29 -32.00
C TYR A 64 -15.43 -27.72 -30.65
N PRO A 65 -16.65 -27.28 -30.31
CA PRO A 65 -17.51 -26.41 -31.10
C PRO A 65 -17.20 -24.91 -30.93
N TRP A 66 -17.29 -24.14 -32.02
CA TRP A 66 -16.87 -22.73 -32.07
C TRP A 66 -17.58 -21.82 -31.06
N TYR A 67 -18.84 -22.12 -30.75
CA TYR A 67 -19.63 -21.29 -29.82
C TYR A 67 -19.02 -21.24 -28.41
N GLU A 68 -18.23 -22.25 -28.00
CA GLU A 68 -17.54 -22.24 -26.70
C GLU A 68 -16.50 -21.13 -26.63
N VAL A 69 -15.78 -20.89 -27.74
CA VAL A 69 -14.82 -19.80 -27.85
C VAL A 69 -15.53 -18.45 -27.87
N GLN A 70 -16.63 -18.32 -28.61
CA GLN A 70 -17.45 -17.09 -28.61
C GLN A 70 -18.02 -16.78 -27.21
N ASN A 71 -18.47 -17.79 -26.48
CA ASN A 71 -18.95 -17.66 -25.11
C ASN A 71 -17.83 -17.29 -24.15
N PHE A 72 -16.66 -17.93 -24.26
CA PHE A 72 -15.47 -17.60 -23.49
C PHE A 72 -15.06 -16.14 -23.69
N LEU A 73 -14.95 -15.69 -24.94
CA LEU A 73 -14.64 -14.30 -25.27
C LEU A 73 -15.68 -13.34 -24.70
N SER A 74 -16.97 -13.63 -24.87
CA SER A 74 -18.05 -12.79 -24.32
C SER A 74 -17.97 -12.67 -22.79
N ASN A 75 -17.66 -13.77 -22.10
CA ASN A 75 -17.55 -13.82 -20.65
C ASN A 75 -16.32 -13.10 -20.11
N VAL A 76 -15.21 -13.11 -20.85
CA VAL A 76 -14.00 -12.38 -20.47
C VAL A 76 -14.16 -10.89 -20.78
N LEU A 77 -14.58 -10.56 -22.00
CA LEU A 77 -14.67 -9.18 -22.48
C LEU A 77 -15.73 -8.35 -21.75
N SER A 78 -16.84 -8.98 -21.31
CA SER A 78 -17.87 -8.30 -20.50
C SER A 78 -17.37 -7.84 -19.12
N LYS A 79 -16.24 -8.37 -18.64
CA LYS A 79 -15.63 -7.97 -17.35
C LYS A 79 -14.68 -6.79 -17.50
N PHE A 80 -14.32 -6.39 -18.73
CA PHE A 80 -13.43 -5.28 -18.97
C PHE A 80 -14.18 -3.95 -19.10
N PHE A 81 -13.59 -2.89 -18.54
CA PHE A 81 -14.04 -1.52 -18.74
C PHE A 81 -13.42 -0.95 -20.02
N ILE A 82 -14.10 -1.20 -21.14
CA ILE A 82 -13.64 -0.80 -22.48
C ILE A 82 -14.03 0.65 -22.75
N GLY A 83 -13.06 1.46 -23.17
CA GLY A 83 -13.24 2.87 -23.49
C GLY A 83 -11.97 3.54 -24.00
N PRO A 84 -12.06 4.65 -24.74
CA PRO A 84 -10.91 5.33 -25.35
C PRO A 84 -9.90 5.84 -24.30
N GLY A 85 -10.40 6.17 -23.10
CA GLY A 85 -9.61 6.56 -21.93
C GLY A 85 -9.37 5.44 -20.92
N GLN A 86 -9.55 4.16 -21.29
CA GLN A 86 -9.28 3.03 -20.40
C GLN A 86 -8.71 1.85 -21.23
N ILE A 87 -9.47 0.76 -21.36
CA ILE A 87 -9.07 -0.45 -22.09
C ILE A 87 -9.50 -0.36 -23.55
N GLN A 88 -8.59 -0.69 -24.47
CA GLN A 88 -8.91 -0.97 -25.87
C GLN A 88 -8.67 -2.45 -26.14
N VAL A 89 -9.55 -3.06 -26.94
CA VAL A 89 -9.47 -4.49 -27.26
C VAL A 89 -9.40 -4.67 -28.77
N GLY A 90 -8.38 -5.40 -29.23
CA GLY A 90 -8.27 -5.92 -30.59
C GLY A 90 -8.37 -7.45 -30.58
N VAL A 91 -8.84 -8.03 -31.66
CA VAL A 91 -8.85 -9.50 -31.85
C VAL A 91 -8.15 -9.84 -33.15
N LEU A 92 -7.20 -10.77 -33.05
CA LEU A 92 -6.49 -11.38 -34.15
C LEU A 92 -6.80 -12.87 -34.11
N GLN A 93 -7.55 -13.34 -35.11
CA GLN A 93 -7.83 -14.76 -35.27
C GLN A 93 -6.72 -15.42 -36.08
N TYR A 94 -6.40 -16.70 -35.82
CA TYR A 94 -5.37 -17.41 -36.56
C TYR A 94 -5.71 -18.88 -36.82
N GLY A 95 -5.07 -19.44 -37.84
CA GLY A 95 -5.09 -20.86 -38.21
C GLY A 95 -3.91 -21.09 -39.15
N GLU A 96 -4.17 -21.31 -40.44
CA GLU A 96 -3.13 -21.29 -41.48
C GLU A 96 -2.63 -19.87 -41.79
N ARG A 97 -3.48 -18.86 -41.57
CA ARG A 97 -3.16 -17.44 -41.69
C ARG A 97 -3.63 -16.72 -40.44
N ALA A 98 -2.93 -15.68 -40.01
CA ALA A 98 -3.44 -14.73 -39.04
C ALA A 98 -4.32 -13.67 -39.74
N VAL A 99 -5.43 -13.26 -39.15
CA VAL A 99 -6.35 -12.23 -39.65
C VAL A 99 -6.77 -11.34 -38.50
N GLN A 100 -6.70 -10.02 -38.69
CA GLN A 100 -7.20 -9.07 -37.71
C GLN A 100 -8.73 -8.98 -37.86
N GLU A 101 -9.48 -9.51 -36.89
CA GLU A 101 -10.94 -9.41 -36.86
C GLU A 101 -11.38 -7.97 -36.58
N TRP A 102 -10.70 -7.31 -35.63
CA TRP A 102 -10.79 -5.87 -35.45
C TRP A 102 -9.59 -5.29 -34.71
N ALA A 103 -9.27 -4.05 -35.04
CA ALA A 103 -8.17 -3.27 -34.46
C ALA A 103 -8.51 -2.71 -33.07
N LEU A 104 -7.49 -2.27 -32.34
CA LEU A 104 -7.65 -1.56 -31.06
C LEU A 104 -8.45 -0.27 -31.29
N GLY A 105 -9.33 0.05 -30.35
CA GLY A 105 -10.16 1.26 -30.40
C GLY A 105 -11.31 1.24 -31.41
N ARG A 106 -11.50 0.14 -32.17
CA ARG A 106 -12.63 -0.02 -33.10
C ARG A 106 -13.98 0.06 -32.41
N TYR A 107 -14.07 -0.52 -31.22
CA TYR A 107 -15.26 -0.52 -30.37
C TYR A 107 -14.94 0.25 -29.09
N ARG A 108 -15.90 1.03 -28.61
CA ARG A 108 -15.70 1.99 -27.52
C ARG A 108 -16.38 1.58 -26.22
N THR A 109 -17.17 0.50 -26.23
CA THR A 109 -17.91 0.01 -25.06
C THR A 109 -17.81 -1.50 -24.95
N ALA A 110 -17.96 -2.03 -23.72
CA ALA A 110 -17.95 -3.47 -23.48
C ALA A 110 -19.10 -4.19 -24.22
N GLN A 111 -20.26 -3.54 -24.31
CA GLN A 111 -21.42 -4.08 -25.02
C GLN A 111 -21.15 -4.27 -26.51
N GLU A 112 -20.52 -3.29 -27.17
CA GLU A 112 -20.14 -3.40 -28.58
C GLU A 112 -19.14 -4.53 -28.83
N VAL A 113 -18.12 -4.66 -27.97
CA VAL A 113 -17.10 -5.72 -28.10
C VAL A 113 -17.70 -7.10 -27.88
N VAL A 114 -18.59 -7.26 -26.89
CA VAL A 114 -19.27 -8.54 -26.63
C VAL A 114 -20.16 -8.92 -27.81
N GLU A 115 -20.88 -7.97 -28.39
CA GLU A 115 -21.72 -8.23 -29.57
C GLU A 115 -20.88 -8.58 -30.80
N ALA A 116 -19.74 -7.92 -30.98
CA ALA A 116 -18.78 -8.27 -32.02
C ALA A 116 -18.21 -9.69 -31.81
N ALA A 117 -17.88 -10.06 -30.58
CA ALA A 117 -17.32 -11.37 -30.24
C ALA A 117 -18.27 -12.53 -30.53
N LYS A 118 -19.57 -12.35 -30.29
CA LYS A 118 -20.60 -13.33 -30.66
C LYS A 118 -20.74 -13.54 -32.17
N ASN A 119 -20.35 -12.54 -32.96
CA ASN A 119 -20.49 -12.55 -34.41
C ASN A 119 -19.18 -12.89 -35.15
N ILE A 120 -18.08 -13.19 -34.43
CA ILE A 120 -16.84 -13.68 -35.07
C ILE A 120 -17.12 -15.06 -35.68
N SER A 121 -16.91 -15.19 -36.98
CA SER A 121 -16.90 -16.48 -37.68
C SER A 121 -15.53 -17.14 -37.53
N ARG A 122 -15.53 -18.45 -37.29
CA ARG A 122 -14.30 -19.26 -37.31
C ARG A 122 -13.65 -19.17 -38.69
N GLN A 123 -12.35 -18.92 -38.73
CA GLN A 123 -11.61 -18.81 -40.00
C GLN A 123 -11.50 -20.14 -40.74
N GLU A 124 -11.47 -21.26 -40.00
CA GLU A 124 -11.20 -22.60 -40.50
C GLU A 124 -9.79 -22.73 -41.10
N GLY A 125 -9.25 -23.95 -41.13
CA GLY A 125 -7.89 -24.16 -41.62
C GLY A 125 -7.35 -25.54 -41.29
N ARG A 126 -6.35 -25.97 -42.06
CA ARG A 126 -5.69 -27.28 -41.86
C ARG A 126 -4.52 -27.24 -40.88
N GLU A 127 -4.06 -26.04 -40.52
CA GLU A 127 -2.90 -25.82 -39.67
C GLU A 127 -3.25 -24.84 -38.54
N THR A 128 -2.44 -24.89 -37.49
CA THR A 128 -2.50 -24.00 -36.32
C THR A 128 -1.15 -23.31 -36.19
N ARG A 129 -1.00 -22.11 -36.76
CA ARG A 129 0.27 -21.35 -36.76
C ARG A 129 0.31 -20.30 -35.64
N THR A 130 0.59 -20.76 -34.43
CA THR A 130 0.57 -19.92 -33.20
C THR A 130 1.77 -18.98 -33.13
N ALA A 131 2.97 -19.42 -33.54
CA ALA A 131 4.15 -18.56 -33.52
C ALA A 131 3.99 -17.38 -34.48
N LEU A 132 3.47 -17.63 -35.68
CA LEU A 132 3.10 -16.59 -36.65
C LEU A 132 2.11 -15.59 -36.08
N ALA A 133 1.08 -16.07 -35.37
CA ALA A 133 0.04 -15.22 -34.79
C ALA A 133 0.58 -14.33 -33.66
N ILE A 134 1.42 -14.88 -32.77
CA ILE A 134 2.08 -14.14 -31.70
C ILE A 134 3.01 -13.07 -32.28
N HIS A 135 3.85 -13.45 -33.25
CA HIS A 135 4.76 -12.52 -33.91
C HIS A 135 3.98 -11.36 -34.54
N ARG A 136 2.94 -11.66 -35.32
CA ARG A 136 2.11 -10.66 -35.97
C ARG A 136 1.36 -9.77 -34.98
N ALA A 137 0.87 -10.31 -33.87
CA ALA A 137 0.22 -9.51 -32.85
C ALA A 137 1.22 -8.50 -32.23
N CYS A 138 2.46 -8.91 -31.98
CA CYS A 138 3.51 -8.04 -31.44
C CYS A 138 4.02 -6.98 -32.44
N THR A 139 4.09 -7.29 -33.73
CA THR A 139 4.59 -6.36 -34.75
C THR A 139 3.50 -5.46 -35.34
N GLU A 140 2.29 -5.97 -35.54
CA GLU A 140 1.20 -5.28 -36.24
C GLU A 140 0.03 -4.92 -35.33
N ALA A 141 -0.51 -5.85 -34.53
CA ALA A 141 -1.77 -5.60 -33.81
C ALA A 141 -1.66 -4.54 -32.71
N PHE A 142 -0.48 -4.39 -32.09
CA PHE A 142 -0.18 -3.30 -31.14
C PHE A 142 0.40 -2.04 -31.80
N SER A 143 0.49 -1.99 -33.13
CA SER A 143 1.03 -0.83 -33.83
C SER A 143 0.10 0.39 -33.71
N PRO A 144 0.63 1.62 -33.81
CA PRO A 144 -0.20 2.83 -33.86
C PRO A 144 -1.21 2.82 -35.01
N GLU A 145 -0.87 2.17 -36.13
CA GLU A 145 -1.74 2.01 -37.30
C GLU A 145 -2.98 1.16 -36.99
N GLN A 146 -2.85 0.21 -36.06
CA GLN A 146 -3.95 -0.63 -35.55
C GLN A 146 -4.55 -0.08 -34.24
N GLY A 147 -4.33 1.19 -33.92
CA GLY A 147 -4.89 1.85 -32.74
C GLY A 147 -4.08 1.71 -31.45
N GLY A 148 -2.90 1.09 -31.50
CA GLY A 148 -2.02 0.92 -30.35
C GLY A 148 -1.53 2.25 -29.76
N ARG A 149 -1.61 2.38 -28.45
CA ARG A 149 -1.20 3.58 -27.70
C ARG A 149 0.20 3.39 -27.12
N ALA A 150 1.05 4.40 -27.29
CA ALA A 150 2.45 4.34 -26.85
C ALA A 150 2.60 4.21 -25.33
N ASP A 151 1.75 4.92 -24.58
CA ASP A 151 1.77 4.98 -23.11
C ASP A 151 0.88 3.92 -22.43
N ALA A 152 0.28 3.02 -23.21
CA ALA A 152 -0.58 1.97 -22.67
C ALA A 152 0.20 0.69 -22.35
N THR A 153 -0.20 -0.02 -21.30
CA THR A 153 0.28 -1.38 -21.04
C THR A 153 -0.24 -2.31 -22.12
N ARG A 154 0.65 -3.06 -22.78
CA ARG A 154 0.30 -4.01 -23.86
C ARG A 154 0.15 -5.40 -23.28
N LEU A 155 -1.05 -5.98 -23.45
CA LEU A 155 -1.40 -7.31 -22.95
C LEU A 155 -1.89 -8.20 -24.09
N MET A 156 -1.21 -9.30 -24.32
CA MET A 156 -1.63 -10.34 -25.25
C MET A 156 -2.25 -11.51 -24.49
N ILE A 157 -3.40 -11.98 -24.97
CA ILE A 157 -4.05 -13.20 -24.48
C ILE A 157 -4.15 -14.18 -25.65
N VAL A 158 -3.36 -15.23 -25.62
CA VAL A 158 -3.39 -16.32 -26.60
C VAL A 158 -4.43 -17.35 -26.14
N VAL A 159 -5.36 -17.70 -27.01
CA VAL A 159 -6.42 -18.69 -26.76
C VAL A 159 -6.25 -19.79 -27.80
N THR A 160 -5.95 -21.01 -27.36
CA THR A 160 -5.65 -22.17 -28.24
C THR A 160 -6.08 -23.47 -27.59
N ASP A 161 -6.15 -24.58 -28.32
CA ASP A 161 -6.38 -25.93 -27.78
C ASP A 161 -5.09 -26.77 -27.61
N GLY A 162 -3.93 -26.25 -28.04
CA GLY A 162 -2.63 -26.61 -27.47
C GLY A 162 -1.55 -27.13 -28.43
N GLU A 163 -1.85 -27.43 -29.69
CA GLU A 163 -0.83 -27.90 -30.65
C GLU A 163 -0.57 -26.89 -31.78
N SER A 164 0.68 -26.42 -31.86
CA SER A 164 1.13 -25.51 -32.93
C SER A 164 1.94 -26.25 -33.98
N HIS A 165 1.64 -25.99 -35.25
CA HIS A 165 2.36 -26.56 -36.39
C HIS A 165 3.68 -25.81 -36.72
N ASP A 166 3.85 -24.62 -36.14
CA ASP A 166 5.03 -23.74 -36.27
C ASP A 166 5.76 -23.55 -34.93
N GLY A 167 5.67 -24.52 -34.02
CA GLY A 167 6.20 -24.41 -32.66
C GLY A 167 7.71 -24.14 -32.59
N GLU A 168 8.48 -24.53 -33.60
CA GLU A 168 9.93 -24.26 -33.69
C GLU A 168 10.26 -22.76 -33.83
N GLU A 169 9.33 -21.96 -34.36
CA GLU A 169 9.48 -20.51 -34.59
C GLU A 169 9.07 -19.66 -33.37
N LEU A 170 8.48 -20.30 -32.35
CA LEU A 170 7.97 -19.63 -31.16
C LEU A 170 9.03 -18.82 -30.39
N PRO A 171 10.28 -19.28 -30.20
CA PRO A 171 11.30 -18.49 -29.51
C PRO A 171 11.58 -17.14 -30.16
N GLU A 172 11.57 -17.07 -31.49
CA GLU A 172 11.76 -15.82 -32.24
C GLU A 172 10.57 -14.87 -32.03
N ALA A 173 9.35 -15.39 -32.13
CA ALA A 173 8.13 -14.62 -31.87
C ALA A 173 8.09 -14.03 -30.45
N LEU A 174 8.48 -14.82 -29.44
CA LEU A 174 8.53 -14.38 -28.04
C LEU A 174 9.58 -13.30 -27.80
N ALA A 175 10.78 -13.44 -28.39
CA ALA A 175 11.84 -12.43 -28.29
C ALA A 175 11.37 -11.07 -28.86
N GLU A 176 10.62 -11.09 -29.96
CA GLU A 176 10.10 -9.86 -30.57
C GLU A 176 9.04 -9.16 -29.69
N CYS A 177 8.23 -9.95 -28.97
CA CYS A 177 7.28 -9.44 -27.99
C CYS A 177 7.95 -8.87 -26.74
N GLU A 178 9.04 -9.48 -26.26
CA GLU A 178 9.84 -8.95 -25.13
C GLU A 178 10.47 -7.61 -25.47
N LYS A 179 11.05 -7.48 -26.67
CA LYS A 179 11.60 -6.22 -27.19
C LYS A 179 10.57 -5.08 -27.19
N ARG A 180 9.27 -5.40 -27.30
CA ARG A 180 8.16 -4.44 -27.33
C ARG A 180 7.40 -4.29 -26.01
N ASN A 181 7.90 -4.92 -24.96
CA ASN A 181 7.32 -4.90 -23.62
C ASN A 181 5.84 -5.33 -23.62
N VAL A 182 5.52 -6.39 -24.37
CA VAL A 182 4.17 -6.98 -24.43
C VAL A 182 4.06 -8.07 -23.37
N THR A 183 3.19 -7.89 -22.37
CA THR A 183 2.86 -8.95 -21.40
C THR A 183 1.99 -10.00 -22.09
N ARG A 184 2.21 -11.29 -21.85
CA ARG A 184 1.56 -12.39 -22.57
C ARG A 184 0.97 -13.41 -21.60
N TYR A 185 -0.24 -13.87 -21.88
CA TYR A 185 -0.88 -15.01 -21.21
C TYR A 185 -1.38 -16.00 -22.25
N ALA A 186 -1.38 -17.29 -21.90
CA ALA A 186 -1.95 -18.35 -22.73
C ALA A 186 -3.11 -19.02 -21.99
N ILE A 187 -4.17 -19.34 -22.71
CA ILE A 187 -5.38 -19.98 -22.22
C ILE A 187 -5.69 -21.17 -23.12
N ALA A 188 -5.72 -22.36 -22.53
CA ALA A 188 -6.07 -23.59 -23.22
C ALA A 188 -7.60 -23.82 -23.17
N VAL A 189 -8.23 -24.09 -24.31
CA VAL A 189 -9.65 -24.43 -24.43
C VAL A 189 -9.76 -25.89 -24.87
N SER A 190 -10.21 -26.79 -23.98
CA SER A 190 -10.37 -28.22 -24.30
C SER A 190 -11.86 -28.63 -24.28
N ALA A 191 -12.33 -29.26 -25.36
CA ALA A 191 -13.70 -29.76 -25.51
C ALA A 191 -13.93 -31.16 -24.91
N THR A 192 -12.90 -31.86 -24.41
CA THR A 192 -13.00 -33.23 -23.88
C THR A 192 -12.79 -33.27 -22.37
N ALA A 193 -13.68 -32.64 -21.62
CA ALA A 193 -13.69 -32.68 -20.15
C ALA A 193 -14.12 -34.05 -19.53
N ALA A 194 -14.21 -35.14 -20.30
CA ALA A 194 -14.91 -36.36 -19.86
C ALA A 194 -14.11 -37.68 -19.84
N SER A 195 -12.83 -37.73 -20.22
CA SER A 195 -12.09 -39.00 -20.11
C SER A 195 -10.57 -38.82 -20.05
N LEU A 196 -10.05 -38.49 -18.88
CA LEU A 196 -8.69 -38.87 -18.51
C LEU A 196 -8.71 -39.49 -17.09
N PRO A 197 -8.35 -40.78 -16.94
CA PRO A 197 -8.27 -41.44 -15.64
C PRO A 197 -7.10 -40.88 -14.82
N ALA A 198 -7.31 -40.85 -13.50
CA ALA A 198 -6.53 -40.12 -12.50
C ALA A 198 -5.12 -40.68 -12.19
N SER A 199 -4.37 -41.19 -13.16
CA SER A 199 -3.05 -41.76 -12.90
C SER A 199 -2.12 -41.74 -14.12
N ARG A 200 -1.35 -40.65 -14.27
CA ARG A 200 0.06 -40.58 -14.73
C ARG A 200 0.49 -39.14 -15.04
N GLU A 201 1.36 -38.60 -14.19
CA GLU A 201 2.60 -37.84 -14.46
C GLU A 201 2.84 -36.93 -15.69
N GLU A 202 1.86 -36.50 -16.51
CA GLU A 202 2.14 -35.56 -17.63
C GLU A 202 1.11 -34.41 -17.74
N ALA A 203 1.48 -33.23 -17.25
CA ALA A 203 0.93 -31.92 -17.64
C ALA A 203 2.02 -30.85 -17.40
N PRO A 204 2.88 -30.52 -18.38
CA PRO A 204 4.23 -30.00 -18.12
C PRO A 204 4.21 -28.50 -18.30
N CYS A 205 3.33 -27.79 -17.57
CA CYS A 205 3.03 -26.36 -17.73
C CYS A 205 2.73 -25.88 -19.19
N LEU A 206 2.55 -26.82 -20.14
CA LEU A 206 2.34 -26.82 -21.61
C LEU A 206 3.52 -26.52 -22.55
N SER A 207 4.69 -27.12 -22.33
CA SER A 207 5.58 -27.47 -23.46
C SER A 207 5.93 -28.92 -23.25
N PHE A 208 6.53 -29.54 -24.26
CA PHE A 208 7.65 -30.39 -23.91
C PHE A 208 9.00 -29.72 -24.14
N PRO A 209 9.54 -29.07 -23.07
CA PRO A 209 8.98 -28.86 -21.70
C PRO A 209 8.71 -27.40 -21.29
N ILE A 210 7.56 -27.07 -20.63
CA ILE A 210 7.32 -25.69 -20.12
C ILE A 210 7.93 -25.62 -18.72
N PRO A 211 8.78 -24.61 -18.46
CA PRO A 211 9.49 -24.50 -17.18
C PRO A 211 8.72 -23.75 -16.06
N PRO A 212 9.22 -23.83 -14.80
CA PRO A 212 8.53 -23.44 -13.55
C PRO A 212 8.12 -21.97 -13.37
N SER A 213 8.47 -21.09 -14.32
CA SER A 213 8.20 -19.63 -14.29
C SER A 213 6.80 -19.24 -14.74
N CYS A 214 5.98 -20.19 -15.22
CA CYS A 214 4.62 -19.94 -15.72
C CYS A 214 3.52 -20.07 -14.65
N GLN A 215 3.85 -20.03 -13.35
CA GLN A 215 2.88 -20.13 -12.25
C GLN A 215 2.63 -18.76 -11.55
N ALA A 216 1.35 -18.34 -11.50
CA ALA A 216 0.67 -17.33 -10.65
C ALA A 216 0.64 -15.84 -11.14
N ALA A 217 -0.46 -15.05 -10.99
CA ALA A 217 -1.85 -15.24 -10.52
C ALA A 217 -2.80 -14.18 -11.12
N VAL A 218 -4.07 -14.55 -11.38
CA VAL A 218 -5.25 -13.64 -11.33
C VAL A 218 -6.39 -14.38 -10.62
N GLY A 219 -6.76 -13.93 -9.41
CA GLY A 219 -8.03 -14.27 -8.72
C GLY A 219 -9.15 -13.34 -9.22
N ASP A 220 -10.44 -13.64 -9.13
CA ASP A 220 -11.17 -14.64 -8.36
C ASP A 220 -12.21 -15.39 -9.20
N ALA A 221 -12.55 -16.56 -8.69
CA ALA A 221 -13.64 -17.41 -9.11
C ALA A 221 -14.97 -16.65 -9.25
N HIS A 222 -15.55 -16.73 -10.44
CA HIS A 222 -16.85 -17.35 -10.69
C HIS A 222 -17.01 -17.42 -12.22
N ALA A 223 -16.54 -18.53 -12.80
CA ALA A 223 -16.78 -18.91 -14.19
C ALA A 223 -17.42 -20.31 -14.17
N SER A 224 -18.62 -20.41 -13.61
CA SER A 224 -19.53 -21.51 -13.88
C SER A 224 -20.04 -21.29 -15.31
N SER A 225 -19.56 -21.98 -16.36
CA SER A 225 -19.60 -23.44 -16.54
C SER A 225 -18.53 -24.00 -17.51
N VAL A 226 -17.31 -23.47 -17.49
CA VAL A 226 -16.14 -24.12 -18.14
C VAL A 226 -15.06 -24.23 -17.06
N GLY A 227 -14.62 -25.46 -16.77
CA GLY A 227 -13.77 -25.75 -15.61
C GLY A 227 -12.38 -25.15 -15.71
N VAL A 228 -12.23 -23.89 -15.28
CA VAL A 228 -10.92 -23.25 -15.05
C VAL A 228 -10.51 -23.50 -13.60
N ARG A 229 -9.46 -24.32 -13.38
CA ARG A 229 -8.83 -24.51 -12.07
C ARG A 229 -7.52 -23.73 -12.00
N ILE A 230 -7.41 -22.82 -11.04
CA ILE A 230 -6.20 -22.04 -10.70
C ILE A 230 -6.00 -22.16 -9.18
N TRP A 231 -4.77 -22.38 -8.70
CA TRP A 231 -4.43 -22.36 -7.26
C TRP A 231 -3.14 -21.54 -6.98
N PRO A 232 -3.02 -20.81 -5.83
CA PRO A 232 -1.98 -19.78 -5.56
C PRO A 232 -0.92 -20.27 -4.50
N PRO A 233 0.05 -19.45 -3.98
CA PRO A 233 0.23 -17.98 -4.08
C PRO A 233 1.65 -17.42 -4.35
N GLY A 234 1.69 -16.18 -4.87
CA GLY A 234 2.89 -15.31 -4.82
C GLY A 234 2.92 -14.25 -5.91
N ILE A 235 2.62 -12.99 -5.55
CA ILE A 235 2.76 -11.77 -6.37
C ILE A 235 1.66 -11.60 -7.45
N ALA A 236 0.98 -10.43 -7.43
CA ALA A 236 -0.06 -9.97 -8.36
C ALA A 236 -1.55 -10.32 -8.12
N THR A 237 -2.01 -10.47 -6.88
CA THR A 237 -3.45 -10.55 -6.54
C THR A 237 -4.14 -9.19 -6.28
N HIS A 238 -3.68 -8.08 -6.85
CA HIS A 238 -4.27 -6.75 -6.56
C HIS A 238 -4.92 -6.02 -7.74
N ALA A 239 -5.07 -6.62 -8.92
CA ALA A 239 -5.62 -5.90 -10.07
C ALA A 239 -6.99 -6.38 -10.60
N MET A 240 -7.45 -7.61 -10.30
CA MET A 240 -8.59 -8.17 -11.06
C MET A 240 -9.61 -9.00 -10.26
N SER A 241 -9.56 -8.96 -8.93
CA SER A 241 -10.74 -9.26 -8.14
C SER A 241 -10.83 -8.40 -6.89
N SER A 242 -11.86 -7.59 -6.86
CA SER A 242 -12.68 -7.53 -5.66
C SER A 242 -14.12 -7.21 -6.05
N ARG A 243 -15.06 -8.06 -5.64
CA ARG A 243 -16.38 -7.56 -5.26
C ARG A 243 -16.18 -6.77 -3.97
N ARG A 244 -16.24 -5.44 -4.07
CA ARG A 244 -16.12 -4.47 -2.97
C ARG A 244 -14.90 -4.67 -2.07
N VAL A 245 -13.71 -4.45 -2.61
CA VAL A 245 -12.58 -3.99 -1.80
C VAL A 245 -11.97 -2.80 -2.55
N THR A 246 -11.98 -1.65 -1.90
CA THR A 246 -11.25 -0.47 -2.34
C THR A 246 -9.79 -0.89 -2.56
N HIS A 247 -9.35 -1.00 -3.82
CA HIS A 247 -7.95 -1.19 -4.16
C HIS A 247 -7.20 0.10 -3.77
N ALA A 248 -6.72 0.15 -2.53
CA ALA A 248 -5.77 1.14 -2.09
C ALA A 248 -4.44 0.85 -2.81
N SER A 249 -4.27 1.41 -4.01
CA SER A 249 -2.96 1.58 -4.61
C SER A 249 -2.11 2.51 -3.72
N PRO A 250 -0.78 2.47 -3.82
CA PRO A 250 0.07 3.13 -2.84
C PRO A 250 -0.25 4.62 -2.85
N GLN A 251 -0.24 5.24 -1.67
CA GLN A 251 -0.36 6.70 -1.49
C GLN A 251 -1.77 7.23 -1.22
N ALA A 252 -2.50 6.64 -0.26
CA ALA A 252 -3.58 7.35 0.42
C ALA A 252 -3.00 8.12 1.64
N PRO A 253 -2.78 9.45 1.56
CA PRO A 253 -2.64 10.30 2.72
C PRO A 253 -3.94 10.26 3.50
N ILE A 254 -3.82 9.95 4.78
CA ILE A 254 -4.84 10.33 5.75
C ILE A 254 -4.29 11.60 6.40
N PRO A 255 -4.75 12.80 6.02
CA PRO A 255 -4.41 14.00 6.72
C PRO A 255 -5.24 13.99 8.01
N LEU A 256 -4.68 13.46 9.09
CA LEU A 256 -5.17 13.76 10.42
C LEU A 256 -4.52 15.07 10.85
N GLN A 257 -5.21 16.17 10.58
CA GLN A 257 -4.95 17.42 11.30
C GLN A 257 -5.62 17.30 12.66
N HIS A 258 -4.83 16.99 13.68
CA HIS A 258 -5.13 17.45 15.02
C HIS A 258 -4.39 18.77 15.23
N HIS A 259 -5.13 19.87 15.10
CA HIS A 259 -4.92 21.03 15.95
C HIS A 259 -6.07 21.01 16.95
N VAL A 260 -5.74 20.86 18.24
CA VAL A 260 -6.16 21.76 19.35
C VAL A 260 -5.83 21.07 20.67
N THR A 261 -4.92 21.69 21.43
CA THR A 261 -5.20 22.08 22.83
C THR A 261 -4.36 23.32 23.21
N THR A 262 -5.05 24.47 23.21
CA THR A 262 -4.92 25.64 24.11
C THR A 262 -3.54 26.11 24.63
N THR A 263 -3.12 27.28 24.09
CA THR A 263 -2.32 28.43 24.65
C THR A 263 -0.79 28.35 24.81
N PRO A 264 0.01 29.41 24.47
CA PRO A 264 -0.14 30.52 23.49
C PRO A 264 0.75 30.28 22.21
N PRO A 265 0.72 31.18 21.20
CA PRO A 265 0.41 30.81 19.82
C PRO A 265 1.35 29.77 19.18
N PRO A 266 0.82 28.82 18.37
CA PRO A 266 1.66 27.90 17.59
C PRO A 266 2.49 28.68 16.56
N ARG A 267 3.82 28.66 16.72
CA ARG A 267 4.78 29.28 15.79
C ARG A 267 5.30 28.27 14.78
N LEU A 268 4.90 28.45 13.52
CA LEU A 268 5.53 28.06 12.25
C LEU A 268 6.40 26.78 12.20
N ILE A 269 5.97 25.80 11.39
CA ILE A 269 6.91 25.06 10.53
C ILE A 269 7.32 26.05 9.44
N GLN A 270 8.59 26.44 9.41
CA GLN A 270 9.01 27.56 8.58
C GLN A 270 8.97 27.29 7.08
N ASP A 271 8.65 26.09 6.56
CA ASP A 271 8.61 25.85 5.11
C ASP A 271 7.66 24.76 4.56
N GLY A 272 6.93 23.96 5.37
CA GLY A 272 6.10 22.84 4.83
C GLY A 272 5.08 22.21 5.78
N ILE A 273 4.31 21.23 5.28
CA ILE A 273 3.28 20.45 5.97
C ILE A 273 3.63 18.97 5.87
N LEU A 274 3.62 18.25 7.00
CA LEU A 274 3.78 16.80 7.05
C LEU A 274 2.40 16.13 7.05
N PHE A 275 2.22 15.17 6.15
CA PHE A 275 1.02 14.35 6.00
C PHE A 275 1.34 12.91 6.37
N GLY A 276 0.40 12.27 7.06
CA GLY A 276 0.41 10.82 7.23
C GLY A 276 -0.17 10.12 6.01
N THR A 277 0.45 9.02 5.55
CA THR A 277 -0.04 8.20 4.43
C THR A 277 -0.20 6.75 4.84
N VAL A 278 -1.23 6.50 5.65
CA VAL A 278 -1.51 5.20 6.31
C VAL A 278 -1.67 4.05 5.31
N GLY A 279 -2.27 4.30 4.15
CA GLY A 279 -2.49 3.28 3.11
C GLY A 279 -1.26 3.00 2.23
N ALA A 280 -0.14 3.71 2.43
CA ALA A 280 1.04 3.53 1.60
C ALA A 280 1.66 2.13 1.80
N TYR A 281 2.18 1.57 0.69
CA TYR A 281 2.95 0.32 0.68
C TYR A 281 2.23 -0.88 1.34
N ASP A 282 0.98 -1.14 0.92
CA ASP A 282 0.12 -2.20 1.46
C ASP A 282 -0.19 -2.02 2.96
N TRP A 283 -0.56 -0.79 3.34
CA TRP A 283 -0.90 -0.39 4.71
C TRP A 283 0.25 -0.46 5.73
N ASP A 284 1.48 -0.65 5.29
CA ASP A 284 2.66 -0.38 6.14
C ASP A 284 2.66 1.07 6.60
N GLY A 285 2.23 1.97 5.72
CA GLY A 285 2.14 3.40 5.96
C GLY A 285 3.43 4.13 5.64
N ALA A 286 3.34 5.45 5.58
CA ALA A 286 4.46 6.36 5.35
C ALA A 286 4.08 7.79 5.76
N VAL A 287 4.96 8.73 5.49
CA VAL A 287 4.69 10.17 5.60
C VAL A 287 5.02 10.88 4.29
N LEU A 288 4.51 12.09 4.12
CA LEU A 288 4.77 12.94 2.97
C LEU A 288 4.95 14.38 3.45
N GLU A 289 5.98 15.07 2.98
CA GLU A 289 6.16 16.50 3.25
C GLU A 289 5.84 17.30 1.98
N GLU A 290 4.97 18.30 2.12
CA GLU A 290 4.71 19.30 1.08
C GLU A 290 5.24 20.65 1.56
N SER A 291 6.24 21.19 0.85
CA SER A 291 6.89 22.46 1.20
C SER A 291 6.93 23.41 0.00
N ARG A 292 7.39 24.65 0.22
CA ARG A 292 7.70 25.56 -0.90
C ARG A 292 8.79 25.04 -1.83
N ARG A 293 9.62 24.11 -1.35
CA ARG A 293 10.74 23.51 -2.09
C ARG A 293 10.29 22.31 -2.92
N GLY A 294 9.02 21.92 -2.82
CA GLY A 294 8.43 20.78 -3.50
C GLY A 294 7.93 19.71 -2.52
N ARG A 295 7.50 18.60 -3.12
CA ARG A 295 6.96 17.43 -2.44
C ARG A 295 8.05 16.40 -2.22
N ILE A 296 8.13 15.89 -1.01
CA ILE A 296 9.06 14.83 -0.62
C ILE A 296 8.22 13.62 -0.17
N ILE A 297 8.41 12.50 -0.85
CA ILE A 297 7.78 11.21 -0.53
C ILE A 297 8.91 10.21 -0.31
N PRO A 298 9.25 9.87 0.95
CA PRO A 298 10.23 8.84 1.24
C PRO A 298 9.81 7.51 0.60
N PRO A 299 10.72 6.81 -0.09
CA PRO A 299 10.43 5.48 -0.61
C PRO A 299 10.26 4.48 0.54
N ARG A 300 9.53 3.38 0.32
CA ARG A 300 9.34 2.30 1.31
C ARG A 300 10.64 1.90 2.02
N LYS A 301 11.74 1.76 1.26
CA LYS A 301 13.06 1.37 1.78
C LYS A 301 13.60 2.29 2.88
N ALA A 302 13.15 3.55 2.92
CA ALA A 302 13.57 4.52 3.93
C ALA A 302 13.10 4.16 5.34
N PHE A 303 12.07 3.33 5.47
CA PHE A 303 11.54 2.85 6.76
C PHE A 303 11.87 1.38 7.03
N GLN A 304 12.64 0.71 6.16
CA GLN A 304 12.81 -0.74 6.19
C GLN A 304 13.49 -1.26 7.46
N GLU A 305 14.38 -0.48 8.07
CA GLU A 305 15.04 -0.86 9.33
C GLU A 305 14.03 -0.98 10.48
N GLU A 306 13.04 -0.08 10.53
CA GLU A 306 12.02 -0.06 11.58
C GLU A 306 10.77 -0.88 11.23
N PHE A 307 10.53 -1.09 9.94
CA PHE A 307 9.37 -1.78 9.35
C PHE A 307 9.86 -2.80 8.31
N PRO A 308 10.38 -3.95 8.78
CA PRO A 308 11.03 -4.94 7.92
C PRO A 308 10.01 -5.71 7.05
N LEU A 309 10.45 -6.25 5.90
CA LEU A 309 9.54 -6.84 4.90
C LEU A 309 8.79 -8.08 5.42
N GLU A 310 9.37 -8.80 6.37
CA GLU A 310 8.77 -9.96 7.03
C GLU A 310 7.48 -9.59 7.77
N LEU A 311 7.34 -8.32 8.14
CA LEU A 311 6.16 -7.79 8.84
C LEU A 311 5.17 -7.06 7.92
N LYS A 312 5.42 -7.01 6.60
CA LYS A 312 4.60 -6.27 5.61
C LYS A 312 3.09 -6.59 5.66
N ASN A 313 2.73 -7.83 6.01
CA ASN A 313 1.32 -8.24 6.03
C ASN A 313 0.54 -7.78 7.27
N HIS A 314 1.18 -7.11 8.23
CA HIS A 314 0.53 -6.72 9.49
C HIS A 314 -0.18 -5.36 9.43
N ALA A 315 -0.04 -4.62 8.32
CA ALA A 315 -0.66 -3.31 8.10
C ALA A 315 -0.38 -2.34 9.26
N ALA A 316 0.88 -1.92 9.40
CA ALA A 316 1.37 -1.18 10.58
C ALA A 316 0.73 0.20 10.77
N TYR A 317 0.20 0.81 9.72
CA TYR A 317 -0.47 2.12 9.71
C TYR A 317 0.47 3.28 10.07
N LEU A 318 1.74 3.25 9.62
CA LEU A 318 2.64 4.37 9.82
C LEU A 318 2.08 5.67 9.22
N GLY A 319 2.18 6.74 10.00
CA GLY A 319 1.59 8.04 9.66
C GLY A 319 0.14 8.18 10.11
N TYR A 320 -0.38 7.27 10.95
CA TYR A 320 -1.72 7.43 11.53
C TYR A 320 -1.82 8.72 12.35
N ALA A 321 -0.82 8.98 13.18
CA ALA A 321 -0.64 10.27 13.84
C ALA A 321 0.70 10.85 13.40
N VAL A 322 0.75 12.17 13.18
CA VAL A 322 1.98 12.87 12.80
C VAL A 322 2.14 14.14 13.62
N SER A 323 3.38 14.46 13.99
CA SER A 323 3.72 15.69 14.68
C SER A 323 5.19 16.08 14.43
N SER A 324 5.64 17.18 15.00
CA SER A 324 7.03 17.63 14.89
C SER A 324 7.50 18.24 16.18
N LEU A 325 8.66 17.80 16.68
CA LEU A 325 9.29 18.35 17.87
C LEU A 325 10.55 19.12 17.53
N ARG A 326 10.93 20.05 18.41
CA ARG A 326 12.13 20.86 18.28
C ARG A 326 13.09 20.53 19.41
N LEU A 327 14.33 20.21 19.06
CA LEU A 327 15.39 19.88 20.00
C LEU A 327 16.21 21.13 20.34
N PRO A 328 16.99 21.09 21.45
CA PRO A 328 18.02 22.08 21.72
C PRO A 328 18.95 22.27 20.51
N GLY A 329 19.31 23.51 20.20
CA GLY A 329 20.08 23.84 19.00
C GLY A 329 19.24 23.99 17.72
N GLY A 330 17.91 23.90 17.82
CA GLY A 330 16.99 24.20 16.72
C GLY A 330 16.81 23.07 15.71
N GLN A 331 17.42 21.91 15.94
CA GLN A 331 17.19 20.70 15.17
C GLN A 331 15.72 20.25 15.33
N ARG A 332 15.15 19.67 14.28
CA ARG A 332 13.76 19.21 14.26
C ARG A 332 13.70 17.71 14.05
N LEU A 333 12.84 17.03 14.80
CA LEU A 333 12.43 15.66 14.53
C LEU A 333 10.97 15.63 14.15
N TYR A 334 10.63 14.79 13.19
CA TYR A 334 9.27 14.40 12.88
C TYR A 334 8.88 13.20 13.74
N VAL A 335 7.60 13.16 14.13
CA VAL A 335 7.02 12.07 14.91
C VAL A 335 5.95 11.42 14.05
N ALA A 336 5.98 10.09 13.93
CA ALA A 336 4.94 9.34 13.24
C ALA A 336 4.52 8.10 14.04
N GLY A 337 3.22 7.95 14.23
CA GLY A 337 2.59 6.81 14.88
C GLY A 337 2.17 5.72 13.89
N ALA A 338 2.32 4.47 14.33
CA ALA A 338 1.98 3.25 13.63
C ALA A 338 1.24 2.30 14.60
N PRO A 339 -0.03 2.59 14.96
CA PRO A 339 -0.71 1.95 16.08
C PRO A 339 -1.02 0.46 15.89
N ARG A 340 -0.86 -0.07 14.67
CA ARG A 340 -1.06 -1.48 14.35
C ARG A 340 0.23 -2.28 14.22
N PHE A 341 1.39 -1.63 14.31
CA PHE A 341 2.69 -2.31 14.21
C PHE A 341 2.78 -3.46 15.22
N GLN A 342 3.03 -4.68 14.71
CA GLN A 342 3.05 -5.93 15.49
C GLN A 342 1.85 -6.09 16.44
N HIS A 343 0.73 -5.47 16.08
CA HIS A 343 -0.50 -5.40 16.86
C HIS A 343 -0.36 -4.74 18.24
N LYS A 344 0.80 -4.17 18.59
CA LYS A 344 1.03 -3.44 19.86
C LYS A 344 1.05 -1.93 19.65
N GLY A 345 1.47 -1.50 18.47
CA GLY A 345 1.67 -0.10 18.14
C GLY A 345 3.12 0.35 18.29
N LYS A 346 3.50 1.38 17.55
CA LYS A 346 4.84 1.95 17.52
C LYS A 346 4.79 3.45 17.22
N VAL A 347 5.75 4.21 17.71
CA VAL A 347 5.99 5.61 17.35
C VAL A 347 7.45 5.77 16.99
N ILE A 348 7.74 6.38 15.85
CA ILE A 348 9.11 6.70 15.43
C ILE A 348 9.34 8.21 15.48
N LEU A 349 10.54 8.59 15.90
CA LEU A 349 11.07 9.95 15.85
C LEU A 349 12.19 9.94 14.82
N PHE A 350 12.10 10.78 13.79
CA PHE A 350 13.02 10.71 12.66
C PHE A 350 13.34 12.08 12.05
N GLN A 351 14.45 12.15 11.34
CA GLN A 351 14.81 13.25 10.46
C GLN A 351 14.53 12.84 9.03
N MET A 352 14.17 13.83 8.22
CA MET A 352 13.97 13.65 6.79
C MET A 352 14.68 14.78 6.06
N ASP A 353 15.53 14.42 5.11
CA ASP A 353 16.25 15.39 4.29
C ASP A 353 15.45 15.75 3.02
N THR A 354 15.99 16.67 2.22
CA THR A 354 15.36 17.12 0.97
C THR A 354 15.31 16.06 -0.13
N THR A 355 16.06 14.96 0.01
CA THR A 355 16.07 13.84 -0.93
C THR A 355 15.06 12.75 -0.54
N GLY A 356 14.41 12.88 0.61
CA GLY A 356 13.51 11.87 1.17
C GLY A 356 14.25 10.74 1.89
N THR A 357 15.54 10.93 2.23
CA THR A 357 16.26 10.02 3.11
C THR A 357 15.77 10.22 4.52
N VAL A 358 15.42 9.12 5.19
CA VAL A 358 14.91 9.10 6.56
C VAL A 358 15.99 8.54 7.47
N THR A 359 16.24 9.23 8.58
CA THR A 359 17.11 8.75 9.66
C THR A 359 16.31 8.69 10.95
N VAL A 360 16.05 7.48 11.44
CA VAL A 360 15.28 7.27 12.66
C VAL A 360 16.19 7.52 13.86
N ALA A 361 15.83 8.50 14.68
CA ALA A 361 16.55 8.85 15.90
C ALA A 361 16.13 7.95 17.06
N GLN A 362 14.84 7.60 17.14
CA GLN A 362 14.31 6.75 18.19
C GLN A 362 13.02 6.05 17.75
N ALA A 363 12.83 4.83 18.23
CA ALA A 363 11.62 4.04 18.04
C ALA A 363 11.06 3.60 19.40
N LEU A 364 9.79 3.90 19.64
CA LEU A 364 9.04 3.57 20.84
C LEU A 364 8.01 2.49 20.47
N THR A 365 7.99 1.37 21.19
CA THR A 365 7.06 0.26 20.91
C THR A 365 6.06 0.10 22.06
N GLY A 366 4.80 -0.10 21.73
CA GLY A 366 3.74 -0.36 22.70
C GLY A 366 3.96 -1.68 23.44
N GLU A 367 3.54 -1.73 24.70
CA GLU A 367 3.75 -2.89 25.58
C GLU A 367 2.68 -3.98 25.35
N GLN A 368 1.43 -3.56 25.15
CA GLN A 368 0.26 -4.43 25.12
C GLN A 368 -0.33 -4.55 23.71
N ILE A 369 -0.65 -5.79 23.31
CA ILE A 369 -1.34 -6.09 22.06
C ILE A 369 -2.74 -5.47 22.09
N GLY A 370 -3.17 -4.88 20.98
CA GLY A 370 -4.46 -4.24 20.83
C GLY A 370 -4.54 -2.84 21.46
N SER A 371 -3.53 -2.38 22.18
CA SER A 371 -3.59 -1.10 22.91
C SER A 371 -3.66 0.13 22.02
N TYR A 372 -3.33 -0.03 20.73
CA TYR A 372 -3.36 1.03 19.72
C TYR A 372 -2.37 2.18 20.07
N PHE A 373 -1.24 1.83 20.67
CA PHE A 373 -0.18 2.76 21.07
C PHE A 373 0.36 3.56 19.88
N GLY A 374 0.39 4.89 20.00
CA GLY A 374 0.82 5.77 18.91
C GLY A 374 -0.30 6.19 17.97
N SER A 375 -1.56 5.97 18.34
CA SER A 375 -2.72 6.45 17.58
C SER A 375 -2.99 7.94 17.74
N GLU A 376 -2.48 8.55 18.82
CA GLU A 376 -2.46 9.99 19.03
C GLU A 376 -1.10 10.36 19.64
N VAL A 377 -0.52 11.47 19.17
CA VAL A 377 0.74 12.00 19.70
C VAL A 377 0.62 13.51 19.91
N CYS A 378 1.10 14.01 21.04
CA CYS A 378 1.09 15.43 21.34
C CYS A 378 2.48 15.87 21.81
N VAL A 379 3.01 16.91 21.17
CA VAL A 379 4.32 17.50 21.50
C VAL A 379 4.08 18.82 22.22
N LEU A 380 4.75 19.02 23.35
CA LEU A 380 4.58 20.21 24.19
C LEU A 380 5.93 20.83 24.55
N ASP A 381 6.00 22.13 24.36
CA ASP A 381 6.94 23.06 24.97
C ASP A 381 6.21 23.63 26.19
N VAL A 382 6.56 23.12 27.38
CA VAL A 382 5.81 23.34 28.62
C VAL A 382 6.23 24.65 29.27
N ASP A 383 7.50 25.04 29.15
CA ASP A 383 8.04 26.26 29.74
C ASP A 383 8.08 27.46 28.76
N GLY A 384 7.84 27.22 27.47
CA GLY A 384 7.75 28.23 26.43
C GLY A 384 9.11 28.70 25.91
N ASP A 385 10.19 27.92 26.12
CA ASP A 385 11.54 28.28 25.69
C ASP A 385 11.79 28.07 24.17
N GLY A 386 10.84 27.45 23.48
CA GLY A 386 10.89 27.14 22.05
C GLY A 386 11.56 25.79 21.72
N VAL A 387 11.87 24.99 22.73
CA VAL A 387 12.31 23.59 22.67
C VAL A 387 11.16 22.71 23.16
N THR A 388 11.02 21.51 22.60
CA THR A 388 10.00 20.57 23.05
C THR A 388 10.51 19.82 24.27
N ASP A 389 9.76 19.88 25.37
CA ASP A 389 10.06 19.19 26.63
C ASP A 389 9.46 17.79 26.68
N VAL A 390 8.22 17.67 26.19
CA VAL A 390 7.38 16.49 26.43
C VAL A 390 6.77 16.00 25.13
N LEU A 391 6.83 14.69 24.94
CA LEU A 391 6.04 13.95 23.96
C LEU A 391 5.05 13.06 24.73
N LEU A 392 3.76 13.26 24.50
CA LEU A 392 2.70 12.38 24.95
C LEU A 392 2.35 11.41 23.83
N VAL A 393 2.16 10.13 24.18
CA VAL A 393 1.73 9.08 23.26
C VAL A 393 0.53 8.35 23.84
N ALA A 394 -0.59 8.34 23.13
CA ALA A 394 -1.78 7.65 23.59
C ALA A 394 -1.83 6.18 23.15
N ALA A 395 -2.43 5.36 23.99
CA ALA A 395 -2.84 3.98 23.74
C ALA A 395 -4.30 3.84 24.23
N PRO A 396 -5.29 4.35 23.47
CA PRO A 396 -6.68 4.48 23.92
C PRO A 396 -7.36 3.13 24.15
N MET A 397 -6.93 2.08 23.44
CA MET A 397 -7.48 0.73 23.58
C MET A 397 -6.71 -0.11 24.61
N PHE A 398 -5.89 0.53 25.45
CA PHE A 398 -5.19 -0.18 26.52
C PHE A 398 -6.20 -0.80 27.50
N LEU A 399 -6.07 -2.10 27.71
CA LEU A 399 -6.86 -2.89 28.64
C LEU A 399 -6.25 -2.84 30.04
N GLY A 400 -6.99 -2.25 30.98
CA GLY A 400 -6.67 -2.19 32.40
C GLY A 400 -7.12 -3.43 33.16
N ALA A 401 -7.29 -3.28 34.47
CA ALA A 401 -7.79 -4.37 35.32
C ALA A 401 -9.15 -4.90 34.83
N GLN A 402 -9.38 -6.21 34.93
CA GLN A 402 -10.60 -6.89 34.47
C GLN A 402 -10.87 -6.79 32.96
N SER A 403 -9.84 -6.57 32.14
CA SER A 403 -9.94 -6.49 30.67
C SER A 403 -10.91 -5.42 30.17
N ARG A 404 -11.03 -4.31 30.90
CA ARG A 404 -11.77 -3.13 30.46
C ARG A 404 -10.84 -2.19 29.71
N GLU A 405 -11.32 -1.60 28.61
CA GLU A 405 -10.63 -0.52 27.91
C GLU A 405 -10.58 0.71 28.82
N THR A 406 -9.43 0.94 29.46
CA THR A 406 -9.20 2.10 30.30
C THR A 406 -8.44 3.19 29.57
N GLY A 407 -7.77 2.83 28.47
CA GLY A 407 -6.80 3.69 27.81
C GLY A 407 -5.57 3.94 28.68
N ARG A 408 -4.54 4.50 28.05
CA ARG A 408 -3.32 4.95 28.71
C ARG A 408 -2.69 6.07 27.90
N VAL A 409 -2.06 7.03 28.57
CA VAL A 409 -1.20 8.04 27.94
C VAL A 409 0.19 7.92 28.55
N TYR A 410 1.19 7.76 27.69
CA TYR A 410 2.59 7.69 28.06
C TYR A 410 3.20 9.08 27.94
N LEU A 411 4.03 9.44 28.91
CA LEU A 411 4.76 10.71 28.94
C LEU A 411 6.25 10.43 28.72
N TYR A 412 6.82 11.01 27.68
CA TYR A 412 8.24 10.93 27.35
C TYR A 412 8.87 12.33 27.49
N ARG A 413 9.93 12.44 28.28
CA ARG A 413 10.77 13.63 28.32
C ARG A 413 11.74 13.61 27.14
N VAL A 414 11.76 14.69 26.38
CA VAL A 414 12.62 14.85 25.21
C VAL A 414 14.00 15.34 25.69
N GLY A 415 15.07 14.82 25.09
CA GLY A 415 16.45 15.22 25.43
C GLY A 415 17.08 14.52 26.64
N GLN A 416 16.33 13.74 27.40
CA GLN A 416 16.90 12.85 28.43
C GLN A 416 17.23 11.49 27.81
N LYS A 417 18.52 11.13 27.78
CA LYS A 417 18.91 9.75 27.46
C LYS A 417 18.43 8.82 28.57
N PRO A 418 17.95 7.61 28.26
CA PRO A 418 17.76 6.57 29.26
C PRO A 418 19.12 6.36 29.91
N GLN A 419 19.25 6.79 31.15
CA GLN A 419 20.46 6.56 31.90
C GLN A 419 20.26 5.23 32.63
N ASP A 420 21.28 4.36 32.57
CA ASP A 420 21.37 3.15 33.40
C ASP A 420 21.62 3.56 34.86
N ALA A 421 20.78 4.42 35.41
CA ALA A 421 20.91 5.03 36.73
C ALA A 421 20.90 4.00 37.86
N ARG A 422 20.44 2.77 37.56
CA ARG A 422 20.13 1.71 38.51
C ARG A 422 19.25 2.25 39.64
N PHE A 423 18.25 3.04 39.29
CA PHE A 423 17.27 3.52 40.25
C PHE A 423 16.64 2.32 40.99
N GLY A 424 16.65 2.35 42.33
CA GLY A 424 16.25 1.20 43.16
C GLY A 424 17.38 0.24 43.53
N TYR A 425 18.64 0.55 43.18
CA TYR A 425 19.79 -0.28 43.57
C TYR A 425 19.95 -0.37 45.09
N ALA A 426 19.58 0.69 45.82
CA ALA A 426 19.51 0.72 47.28
C ALA A 426 18.17 1.34 47.71
N LEU A 427 17.58 0.77 48.76
CA LEU A 427 16.28 1.17 49.32
C LEU A 427 16.38 1.20 50.84
N ALA A 428 15.85 2.25 51.47
CA ALA A 428 15.75 2.36 52.93
C ALA A 428 14.43 3.01 53.34
N ALA A 429 13.72 2.40 54.29
CA ALA A 429 12.68 3.10 55.02
C ALA A 429 13.34 3.99 56.07
N VAL A 430 12.94 5.26 56.11
CA VAL A 430 13.47 6.26 57.05
C VAL A 430 12.34 6.82 57.91
N PRO A 431 12.64 7.31 59.12
CA PRO A 431 11.67 8.05 59.90
C PRO A 431 11.11 9.22 59.10
N ASP A 432 9.87 9.59 59.41
CA ASP A 432 9.16 10.76 58.89
C ASP A 432 10.07 12.01 58.79
N LEU A 433 10.42 12.41 57.56
CA LEU A 433 11.33 13.52 57.28
C LEU A 433 10.60 14.86 57.15
N ASN A 434 9.31 14.84 56.79
CA ASN A 434 8.50 16.05 56.59
C ASN A 434 7.57 16.36 57.79
N HIS A 435 7.61 15.52 58.83
CA HIS A 435 6.81 15.61 60.05
C HIS A 435 5.29 15.52 59.83
N ASP A 436 4.85 14.73 58.84
CA ASP A 436 3.43 14.52 58.54
C ASP A 436 2.79 13.32 59.28
N GLY A 437 3.59 12.60 60.07
CA GLY A 437 3.20 11.45 60.87
C GLY A 437 3.41 10.10 60.19
N PHE A 438 3.98 10.05 58.98
CA PHE A 438 4.21 8.81 58.23
C PHE A 438 5.70 8.62 57.90
N ASN A 439 6.22 7.39 58.01
CA ASN A 439 7.60 7.08 57.62
C ASN A 439 7.78 7.20 56.11
N ASP A 440 8.95 7.67 55.69
CA ASP A 440 9.30 7.90 54.29
C ASP A 440 10.19 6.77 53.73
N VAL A 441 10.38 6.76 52.41
CA VAL A 441 11.28 5.83 51.73
C VAL A 441 12.31 6.59 50.90
N VAL A 442 13.56 6.15 51.00
CA VAL A 442 14.67 6.69 50.23
C VAL A 442 15.14 5.66 49.21
N VAL A 443 15.32 6.09 47.96
CA VAL A 443 15.70 5.26 46.81
C VAL A 443 16.98 5.79 46.19
N GLY A 444 17.99 4.94 46.05
CA GLY A 444 19.27 5.28 45.42
C GLY A 444 19.31 4.99 43.93
N ALA A 445 19.96 5.88 43.18
CA ALA A 445 20.26 5.73 41.75
C ALA A 445 21.76 6.01 41.51
N PRO A 446 22.66 5.07 41.87
CA PRO A 446 24.09 5.32 41.98
C PRO A 446 24.80 5.65 40.68
N LEU A 447 24.20 5.30 39.53
CA LEU A 447 24.80 5.56 38.22
C LEU A 447 24.17 6.76 37.52
N GLU A 448 23.27 7.48 38.18
CA GLU A 448 22.63 8.67 37.63
C GLU A 448 23.65 9.81 37.42
N ASP A 449 23.32 10.76 36.53
CA ASP A 449 24.10 11.95 36.26
C ASP A 449 25.58 11.70 35.86
N GLY A 450 25.85 10.75 34.95
CA GLY A 450 27.19 10.32 34.57
C GLY A 450 27.98 9.65 35.71
N HIS A 451 27.38 8.71 36.45
CA HIS A 451 27.98 8.04 37.62
C HIS A 451 28.24 8.94 38.83
N ARG A 452 27.64 10.13 38.90
CA ARG A 452 27.67 10.97 40.10
C ARG A 452 26.73 10.45 41.19
N GLY A 453 25.67 9.77 40.77
CA GLY A 453 24.66 9.18 41.63
C GLY A 453 23.66 10.19 42.17
N ALA A 454 22.46 9.71 42.48
CA ALA A 454 21.42 10.49 43.14
C ALA A 454 20.65 9.67 44.17
N VAL A 455 19.88 10.39 44.98
CA VAL A 455 19.02 9.85 46.03
C VAL A 455 17.66 10.55 45.93
N TYR A 456 16.60 9.76 46.05
CA TYR A 456 15.22 10.18 45.88
C TYR A 456 14.41 9.85 47.13
N VAL A 457 13.60 10.79 47.62
CA VAL A 457 12.76 10.60 48.81
C VAL A 457 11.30 10.50 48.40
N TYR A 458 10.61 9.45 48.82
CA TYR A 458 9.19 9.22 48.61
C TYR A 458 8.48 9.32 49.95
N HIS A 459 7.57 10.28 50.09
CA HIS A 459 6.89 10.49 51.37
C HIS A 459 5.83 9.43 51.66
N GLY A 460 5.71 9.08 52.94
CA GLY A 460 4.65 8.25 53.47
C GLY A 460 3.27 8.88 53.32
N ALA A 461 2.24 8.03 53.22
CA ALA A 461 0.84 8.45 53.26
C ALA A 461 0.00 7.36 53.97
N PRO A 462 -1.24 7.65 54.40
CA PRO A 462 -2.09 6.65 55.04
C PRO A 462 -2.23 5.37 54.20
N GLY A 463 -1.60 4.29 54.65
CA GLY A 463 -1.62 2.98 54.00
C GLY A 463 -0.82 2.85 52.69
N THR A 464 0.00 3.84 52.31
CA THR A 464 0.74 3.83 51.03
C THR A 464 1.95 4.79 51.00
N LEU A 465 2.57 4.96 49.84
CA LEU A 465 3.62 5.95 49.55
C LEU A 465 3.12 6.90 48.45
N LEU A 466 3.50 8.18 48.50
CA LEU A 466 3.21 9.11 47.41
C LEU A 466 4.04 8.72 46.17
N PRO A 467 3.46 8.73 44.95
CA PRO A 467 4.14 8.25 43.73
C PRO A 467 5.18 9.25 43.18
N HIS A 468 5.20 10.47 43.69
CA HIS A 468 6.13 11.52 43.27
C HIS A 468 7.21 11.70 44.33
N TYR A 469 8.47 11.57 43.90
CA TYR A 469 9.61 11.81 44.77
C TYR A 469 9.81 13.31 45.04
N LYS A 470 10.46 13.58 46.17
CA LYS A 470 11.13 14.83 46.52
C LYS A 470 12.64 14.57 46.43
N GLN A 471 13.36 15.49 45.81
CA GLN A 471 14.81 15.40 45.62
C GLN A 471 15.50 16.50 46.42
#